data_AF-A0A1H6H0U5-F1
#
_entry.id   AF-A0A1H6H0U5-F1
#
_cell.length_a   1.000
_cell.length_b   1.000
_cell.length_c   1.000
_cell.angle_alpha   90.00
_cell.angle_beta   90.00
_cell.angle_gamma   90.00
#
_symmetry.space_group_name_H-M   'P 1'
#
loop_
_entity.id
_entity.type
_entity.pdbx_description
1 polymer ?
#
loop_
_entity_poly.entity_id
_entity_poly.type
_entity_poly.pdbx_seq_one_letter_code
_entity_poly.pdbx_strand_id
1 'polypeptide(L)'
;MKCVFDSSNANHEEFKPVKEWIFEGKGKIIYGGTKYIKENFKYSKLFGELRKIGKAIYISNNLVDEEEDHISKIVEHIDFDDQHLVALLRVSKCKLICSLDSRAYPFFRHNSFFSPANKKPKIYSRITNKTLLCDSNFCDLCLPTTNTNNNQRQIISILFANQ
;
A
#
# COMPACT_ATOMS: atom_id res chain seq x y z
N MET A 1 -4.47 -0.19 -6.42
CA MET A 1 -4.06 -1.61 -6.34
C MET A 1 -4.17 -2.37 -7.67
N LYS A 2 -5.27 -2.21 -8.44
CA LYS A 2 -5.46 -2.91 -9.72
C LYS A 2 -4.28 -2.75 -10.69
N CYS A 3 -3.81 -1.52 -10.89
CA CYS A 3 -2.64 -1.22 -11.74
C CYS A 3 -1.35 -1.98 -11.37
N VAL A 4 -1.16 -2.37 -10.11
CA VAL A 4 0.07 -3.05 -9.67
C VAL A 4 0.06 -4.53 -10.04
N PHE A 5 -1.06 -5.22 -9.88
CA PHE A 5 -1.11 -6.69 -10.01
C PHE A 5 -1.85 -7.20 -11.25
N ASP A 6 -2.69 -6.37 -11.87
CA ASP A 6 -3.47 -6.73 -13.05
C ASP A 6 -2.70 -6.33 -14.32
N SER A 7 -2.15 -7.31 -15.03
CA SER A 7 -1.37 -7.07 -16.25
C SER A 7 -2.22 -6.60 -17.44
N SER A 8 -3.55 -6.76 -17.36
CA SER A 8 -4.47 -6.24 -18.38
C SER A 8 -4.79 -4.76 -18.19
N ASN A 9 -4.37 -4.17 -17.05
CA ASN A 9 -4.65 -2.77 -16.77
C ASN A 9 -3.82 -1.85 -17.68
N ALA A 10 -4.45 -0.83 -18.27
CA ALA A 10 -3.76 0.12 -19.15
C ALA A 10 -2.58 0.84 -18.48
N ASN A 11 -2.61 0.98 -17.15
CA ASN A 11 -1.52 1.61 -16.40
C ASN A 11 -0.53 0.59 -15.83
N HIS A 12 -0.61 -0.71 -16.17
CA HIS A 12 0.24 -1.73 -15.52
C HIS A 12 1.74 -1.43 -15.64
N GLU A 13 2.19 -1.00 -16.83
CA GLU A 13 3.59 -0.67 -17.07
C GLU A 13 4.11 0.44 -16.15
N GLU A 14 3.27 1.42 -15.80
CA GLU A 14 3.63 2.50 -14.87
C GLU A 14 3.90 1.99 -13.45
N PHE A 15 3.28 0.86 -13.07
CA PHE A 15 3.33 0.27 -11.73
C PHE A 15 4.07 -1.06 -11.65
N LYS A 16 4.56 -1.57 -12.79
CA LYS A 16 5.43 -2.75 -12.86
C LYS A 16 6.64 -2.65 -11.91
N PRO A 17 7.33 -1.50 -11.77
CA PRO A 17 8.41 -1.37 -10.79
C PRO A 17 7.95 -1.58 -9.34
N VAL A 18 6.71 -1.21 -8.99
CA VAL A 18 6.15 -1.45 -7.66
C VAL A 18 5.95 -2.95 -7.43
N LYS A 19 5.42 -3.66 -8.42
CA LYS A 19 5.25 -5.13 -8.38
C LYS A 19 6.60 -5.83 -8.21
N GLU A 20 7.58 -5.47 -9.03
CA GLU A 20 8.95 -6.02 -8.95
C GLU A 20 9.61 -5.70 -7.60
N TRP A 21 9.42 -4.50 -7.07
CA TRP A 21 9.97 -4.14 -5.77
C TRP A 21 9.42 -5.02 -4.65
N ILE A 22 8.13 -5.37 -4.69
CA ILE A 22 7.50 -6.28 -3.72
C ILE A 22 7.97 -7.72 -3.94
N PHE A 23 7.95 -8.20 -5.20
CA PHE A 23 8.12 -9.63 -5.51
C PHE A 23 9.56 -10.08 -5.69
N GLU A 24 10.45 -9.20 -6.13
CA GLU A 24 11.86 -9.54 -6.36
C GLU A 24 12.77 -8.79 -5.37
N GLY A 25 12.38 -7.55 -5.05
CA GLY A 25 13.11 -6.66 -4.19
C GLY A 25 12.76 -6.77 -2.71
N LYS A 26 12.86 -5.64 -2.01
CA LYS A 26 12.69 -5.51 -0.55
C LYS A 26 11.29 -5.02 -0.13
N GLY A 27 10.45 -4.65 -1.09
CA GLY A 27 9.13 -4.07 -0.87
C GLY A 27 8.20 -5.02 -0.10
N LYS A 28 7.28 -4.42 0.66
CA LYS A 28 6.20 -5.12 1.37
C LYS A 28 4.90 -4.36 1.17
N ILE A 29 3.78 -5.08 1.14
CA ILE A 29 2.43 -4.51 1.07
C ILE A 29 1.91 -4.34 2.49
N ILE A 30 1.31 -3.19 2.79
CA ILE A 30 0.54 -2.99 4.02
C ILE A 30 -0.94 -2.98 3.64
N TYR A 31 -1.75 -3.76 4.35
CA TYR A 31 -3.18 -3.84 4.12
C TYR A 31 -3.93 -4.03 5.45
N GLY A 32 -5.18 -3.60 5.50
CA GLY A 32 -6.01 -3.67 6.70
C GLY A 32 -7.19 -2.71 6.61
N GLY A 33 -8.14 -2.85 7.52
CA GLY A 33 -9.40 -2.10 7.49
C GLY A 33 -10.48 -2.81 6.68
N THR A 34 -11.71 -2.76 7.19
CA THR A 34 -12.83 -3.51 6.61
C THR A 34 -13.13 -3.00 5.19
N LYS A 35 -13.12 -1.68 4.98
CA LYS A 35 -13.37 -1.06 3.68
C LYS A 35 -12.30 -1.42 2.64
N TYR A 36 -11.03 -1.31 3.00
CA TYR A 36 -9.91 -1.69 2.11
C TYR A 36 -10.01 -3.15 1.65
N ILE A 37 -10.27 -4.07 2.59
CA ILE A 37 -10.36 -5.50 2.29
C ILE A 37 -11.54 -5.78 1.36
N LYS A 38 -12.69 -5.13 1.61
CA LYS A 38 -13.89 -5.27 0.77
C LYS A 38 -13.62 -4.81 -0.67
N GLU A 39 -12.97 -3.67 -0.84
CA GLU A 39 -12.64 -3.12 -2.17
C GLU A 39 -11.58 -3.95 -2.91
N ASN A 40 -10.68 -4.58 -2.17
CA ASN A 40 -9.58 -5.39 -2.70
C ASN A 40 -9.79 -6.88 -2.49
N PHE A 41 -11.04 -7.34 -2.34
CA PHE A 41 -11.37 -8.72 -2.02
C PHE A 41 -10.75 -9.73 -2.99
N LYS A 42 -10.66 -9.38 -4.29
CA LYS A 42 -10.01 -10.21 -5.31
C LYS A 42 -8.54 -10.52 -5.03
N TYR A 43 -7.86 -9.67 -4.26
CA TYR A 43 -6.45 -9.83 -3.88
C TYR A 43 -6.27 -10.40 -2.46
N SER A 44 -7.35 -10.72 -1.74
CA SER A 44 -7.28 -11.23 -0.37
C SER A 44 -6.43 -12.49 -0.24
N LYS A 45 -6.62 -13.47 -1.15
CA LYS A 45 -5.80 -14.69 -1.21
C LYS A 45 -4.32 -14.37 -1.46
N LEU A 46 -4.05 -13.49 -2.43
CA LEU A 46 -2.68 -13.05 -2.73
C LEU A 46 -2.02 -12.42 -1.49
N PHE A 47 -2.72 -11.50 -0.80
CA PHE A 47 -2.19 -10.86 0.41
C PHE A 47 -1.96 -11.86 1.55
N GLY A 48 -2.84 -12.84 1.72
CA GLY A 48 -2.65 -13.91 2.69
C GLY A 48 -1.38 -14.72 2.43
N GLU A 49 -1.14 -15.10 1.18
CA GLU A 49 0.07 -15.85 0.80
C GLU A 49 1.34 -15.00 0.87
N LEU A 50 1.28 -13.74 0.42
CA LEU A 50 2.38 -12.79 0.59
C LEU A 50 2.70 -12.56 2.07
N ARG A 51 1.70 -12.55 2.95
CA ARG A 51 1.90 -12.44 4.41
C ARG A 51 2.65 -13.64 4.96
N LYS A 52 2.30 -14.87 4.57
CA LYS A 52 3.00 -16.09 5.00
C LYS A 52 4.49 -16.06 4.66
N ILE A 53 4.85 -15.44 3.52
CA ILE A 53 6.24 -15.30 3.10
C ILE A 53 6.89 -13.97 3.52
N GLY A 54 6.24 -13.16 4.36
CA GLY A 54 6.81 -11.91 4.90
C GLY A 54 6.83 -10.72 3.92
N LYS A 55 6.05 -10.79 2.82
CA LYS A 55 5.91 -9.74 1.80
C LYS A 55 4.64 -8.89 1.94
N ALA A 56 3.78 -9.22 2.89
CA ALA A 56 2.66 -8.38 3.27
C ALA A 56 2.52 -8.31 4.80
N ILE A 57 2.04 -7.17 5.29
CA ILE A 57 1.79 -6.88 6.70
C ILE A 57 0.31 -6.53 6.82
N TYR A 58 -0.36 -7.27 7.67
CA TYR A 58 -1.76 -7.04 8.00
C TYR A 58 -1.87 -6.12 9.22
N ILE A 59 -2.65 -5.06 9.09
CA ILE A 59 -3.06 -4.19 10.20
C ILE A 59 -4.49 -4.57 10.59
N SER A 60 -4.75 -4.72 11.89
CA SER A 60 -6.07 -5.06 12.42
C SER A 60 -7.15 -4.15 11.85
N ASN A 61 -8.27 -4.74 11.42
CA ASN A 61 -9.40 -3.97 10.88
C ASN A 61 -9.90 -2.96 11.89
N ASN A 62 -10.12 -3.36 13.15
CA ASN A 62 -10.62 -2.46 14.18
C ASN A 62 -9.71 -1.23 14.36
N LEU A 63 -8.38 -1.40 14.33
CA LEU A 63 -7.46 -0.26 14.47
C LEU A 63 -7.56 0.72 13.29
N VAL A 64 -7.77 0.21 12.08
CA VAL A 64 -7.92 1.04 10.88
C VAL A 64 -9.29 1.69 10.84
N ASP A 65 -10.34 0.95 11.17
CA ASP A 65 -11.73 1.42 11.14
C ASP A 65 -11.96 2.47 12.25
N GLU A 66 -11.39 2.29 13.45
CA GLU A 66 -11.42 3.31 14.52
C GLU A 66 -10.70 4.61 14.13
N GLU A 67 -9.54 4.50 13.44
CA GLU A 67 -8.84 5.69 12.95
C GLU A 67 -9.54 6.33 11.74
N GLU A 68 -10.24 5.54 10.91
CA GLU A 68 -11.13 6.05 9.85
C GLU A 68 -12.23 6.93 10.47
N ASP A 69 -12.96 6.40 11.47
CA ASP A 69 -13.99 7.16 12.19
C ASP A 69 -13.45 8.44 12.82
N HIS A 70 -12.22 8.42 13.31
CA HIS A 70 -11.56 9.60 13.86
C HIS A 70 -11.19 10.62 12.76
N ILE A 71 -10.66 10.17 11.63
CA ILE A 71 -10.32 11.02 10.47
C ILE A 71 -11.55 11.71 9.91
N SER A 72 -12.67 11.00 9.77
CA SER A 72 -13.93 11.54 9.24
C SER A 72 -14.46 12.73 10.05
N LYS A 73 -14.11 12.81 11.33
CA LYS A 73 -14.49 13.93 12.23
C LYS A 73 -13.58 15.15 12.09
N ILE A 74 -12.39 15.01 11.53
CA ILE A 74 -11.40 16.10 11.40
C ILE A 74 -11.60 16.86 10.09
N VAL A 75 -11.88 16.15 9.00
CA VAL A 75 -12.08 16.75 7.68
C VAL A 75 -13.35 16.19 7.06
N GLU A 76 -14.34 17.06 6.87
CA GLU A 76 -15.53 16.76 6.09
C GLU A 76 -15.38 17.41 4.71
N HIS A 77 -15.21 16.60 3.67
CA HIS A 77 -15.04 17.08 2.30
C HIS A 77 -15.61 16.07 1.30
N ILE A 78 -16.30 16.56 0.26
CA ILE A 78 -16.99 15.72 -0.72
C ILE A 78 -16.05 14.78 -1.49
N ASP A 79 -14.84 15.22 -1.76
CA ASP A 79 -13.79 14.41 -2.42
C ASP A 79 -13.01 13.51 -1.46
N PHE A 80 -13.40 13.39 -0.18
CA PHE A 80 -12.70 12.57 0.81
C PHE A 80 -13.42 11.25 1.10
N ASP A 81 -13.60 10.42 0.06
CA ASP A 81 -14.18 9.08 0.15
C ASP A 81 -13.14 7.98 0.50
N ASP A 82 -11.86 8.28 0.32
CA ASP A 82 -10.70 7.43 0.62
C ASP A 82 -10.18 7.54 2.08
N GLN A 83 -11.04 7.88 3.04
CA GLN A 83 -10.68 8.03 4.46
C GLN A 83 -9.97 6.80 5.03
N HIS A 84 -10.45 5.60 4.71
CA HIS A 84 -9.82 4.33 5.07
C HIS A 84 -8.34 4.21 4.62
N LEU A 85 -7.95 4.80 3.48
CA LEU A 85 -6.54 4.80 3.05
C LEU A 85 -5.69 5.73 3.90
N VAL A 86 -6.21 6.89 4.28
CA VAL A 86 -5.54 7.80 5.23
C VAL A 86 -5.42 7.14 6.61
N ALA A 87 -6.46 6.43 7.06
CA ALA A 87 -6.45 5.68 8.30
C ALA A 87 -5.35 4.62 8.30
N LEU A 88 -5.29 3.80 7.24
CA LEU A 88 -4.27 2.78 7.08
C LEU A 88 -2.85 3.40 7.07
N LEU A 89 -2.66 4.51 6.36
CA LEU A 89 -1.40 5.26 6.34
C LEU A 89 -1.00 5.76 7.74
N ARG A 90 -1.95 6.30 8.50
CA ARG A 90 -1.70 6.84 9.85
C ARG A 90 -1.41 5.75 10.87
N VAL A 91 -2.15 4.65 10.86
CA VAL A 91 -1.93 3.52 11.79
C VAL A 91 -0.61 2.83 11.49
N SER A 92 -0.34 2.56 10.21
CA SER A 92 0.88 1.85 9.80
C SER A 92 2.15 2.70 9.80
N LYS A 93 2.01 4.03 9.79
CA LYS A 93 3.11 4.98 9.52
C LYS A 93 3.81 4.72 8.18
N CYS A 94 3.11 4.14 7.21
CA CYS A 94 3.66 3.89 5.89
C CYS A 94 4.08 5.21 5.23
N LYS A 95 5.29 5.23 4.66
CA LYS A 95 5.87 6.44 4.06
C LYS A 95 5.65 6.55 2.55
N LEU A 96 5.05 5.54 1.93
CA LEU A 96 4.81 5.50 0.48
C LEU A 96 3.43 4.91 0.19
N ILE A 97 2.59 5.65 -0.53
CA ILE A 97 1.34 5.16 -1.09
C ILE A 97 1.42 5.11 -2.61
N CYS A 98 0.79 4.09 -3.19
CA CYS A 98 0.66 3.90 -4.62
C CYS A 98 -0.79 4.21 -5.02
N SER A 99 -1.02 5.33 -5.70
CA SER A 99 -2.37 5.75 -6.11
C SER A 99 -2.35 6.51 -7.44
N LEU A 100 -3.44 6.38 -8.19
CA LEU A 100 -3.75 7.18 -9.38
C LEU A 100 -4.83 8.23 -9.10
N ASP A 101 -5.49 8.17 -7.94
CA ASP A 101 -6.55 9.13 -7.61
C ASP A 101 -5.94 10.44 -7.12
N SER A 102 -5.77 11.38 -8.04
CA SER A 102 -5.21 12.70 -7.75
C SER A 102 -6.10 13.54 -6.83
N ARG A 103 -7.41 13.24 -6.75
CA ARG A 103 -8.35 13.92 -5.85
C ARG A 103 -8.05 13.59 -4.39
N ALA A 104 -7.50 12.39 -4.13
CA ALA A 104 -7.14 11.94 -2.80
C ALA A 104 -5.77 12.46 -2.31
N TYR A 105 -4.92 12.96 -3.21
CA TYR A 105 -3.54 13.38 -2.87
C TYR A 105 -3.45 14.46 -1.79
N PRO A 106 -4.32 15.49 -1.75
CA PRO A 106 -4.33 16.47 -0.67
C PRO A 106 -4.53 15.82 0.70
N PHE A 107 -5.38 14.78 0.79
CA PHE A 107 -5.69 14.09 2.05
C PHE A 107 -4.55 13.16 2.48
N PHE A 108 -3.88 12.46 1.55
CA PHE A 108 -2.70 11.66 1.86
C PHE A 108 -1.53 12.47 2.44
N ARG A 109 -1.55 13.80 2.30
CA ARG A 109 -0.47 14.70 2.75
C ARG A 109 -0.98 15.84 3.64
N HIS A 110 -2.20 15.74 4.13
CA HIS A 110 -2.87 16.79 4.90
C HIS A 110 -2.16 17.02 6.24
N ASN A 111 -1.97 18.28 6.63
CA ASN A 111 -1.21 18.65 7.84
C ASN A 111 -1.88 18.15 9.12
N SER A 112 -3.22 18.11 9.17
CA SER A 112 -3.96 17.58 10.32
C SER A 112 -3.73 16.08 10.56
N PHE A 113 -3.23 15.36 9.56
CA PHE A 113 -2.99 13.92 9.61
C PHE A 113 -1.50 13.58 9.70
N PHE A 114 -0.66 14.36 9.00
CA PHE A 114 0.76 14.08 8.83
C PHE A 114 1.58 15.34 9.11
N SER A 115 2.00 15.48 10.38
CA SER A 115 2.88 16.56 10.85
C SER A 115 4.00 16.00 11.75
N PRO A 116 5.26 16.47 11.60
CA PRO A 116 5.73 17.48 10.65
C PRO A 116 5.89 16.95 9.21
N ALA A 117 6.30 17.80 8.26
CA ALA A 117 6.32 17.49 6.83
C ALA A 117 7.11 16.22 6.45
N ASN A 118 8.14 15.85 7.22
CA ASN A 118 8.91 14.62 7.02
C ASN A 118 8.13 13.32 7.32
N LYS A 119 6.97 13.41 7.97
CA LYS A 119 6.05 12.28 8.19
C LYS A 119 5.01 12.12 7.07
N LYS A 120 4.98 13.03 6.09
CA LYS A 120 4.03 12.94 4.98
C LYS A 120 4.40 11.78 4.07
N PRO A 121 3.47 10.86 3.80
CA PRO A 121 3.64 9.84 2.77
C PRO A 121 4.01 10.47 1.43
N LYS A 122 4.94 9.82 0.73
CA LYS A 122 5.20 10.10 -0.68
C LYS A 122 4.18 9.32 -1.51
N ILE A 123 3.92 9.81 -2.72
CA ILE A 123 2.92 9.23 -3.62
C ILE A 123 3.65 8.72 -4.86
N TYR A 124 3.53 7.42 -5.11
CA TYR A 124 3.88 6.80 -6.38
C TYR A 124 2.63 6.79 -7.27
N SER A 125 2.67 7.51 -8.38
CA SER A 125 1.56 7.58 -9.33
C SER A 125 1.95 7.23 -10.77
N ARG A 126 3.25 7.14 -11.07
CA ARG A 126 3.78 6.85 -12.40
C ARG A 126 5.24 6.39 -12.34
N ILE A 127 5.76 5.85 -13.44
CA ILE A 127 7.11 5.27 -13.54
C ILE A 127 8.23 6.26 -13.22
N THR A 128 8.01 7.55 -13.45
CA THR A 128 8.99 8.60 -13.08
C THR A 128 9.19 8.70 -11.56
N ASN A 129 8.31 8.11 -10.75
CA ASN A 129 8.45 8.00 -9.31
C ASN A 129 9.24 6.76 -8.85
N LYS A 130 9.84 5.97 -9.76
CA LYS A 130 10.60 4.75 -9.40
C LYS A 130 11.69 4.96 -8.34
N THR A 131 12.25 6.16 -8.25
CA THR A 131 13.26 6.51 -7.23
C THR A 131 12.69 6.51 -5.80
N LEU A 132 11.36 6.54 -5.65
CA LEU A 132 10.67 6.37 -4.37
C LEU A 132 10.73 4.91 -3.86
N LEU A 133 11.04 3.94 -4.71
CA LEU A 133 11.14 2.52 -4.34
C LEU A 133 12.53 2.23 -3.73
N CYS A 134 12.78 2.81 -2.55
CA CYS A 134 14.08 2.75 -1.88
C CYS A 134 13.94 2.62 -0.35
N ASP A 135 15.03 2.20 0.30
CA ASP A 135 15.04 1.82 1.71
C ASP A 135 14.64 2.97 2.66
N SER A 136 14.92 4.22 2.28
CA SER A 136 14.53 5.41 3.06
C SER A 136 13.01 5.57 3.26
N ASN A 137 12.20 4.92 2.41
CA ASN A 137 10.75 4.98 2.47
C ASN A 137 10.12 3.74 3.16
N PHE A 138 10.92 2.91 3.84
CA PHE A 138 10.36 1.90 4.74
C PHE A 138 9.87 2.54 6.05
N CYS A 139 8.73 2.05 6.54
CA CYS A 139 8.29 2.27 7.91
C CYS A 139 8.78 1.13 8.81
N ASP A 140 8.75 1.33 10.12
CA ASP A 140 9.34 0.40 11.09
C ASP A 140 8.67 -0.98 11.03
N LEU A 141 7.36 -1.04 10.75
CA LEU A 141 6.63 -2.30 10.55
C LEU A 141 7.19 -3.13 9.40
N CYS A 142 7.79 -2.49 8.40
CA CYS A 142 8.39 -3.18 7.27
C CYS A 142 9.76 -3.77 7.60
N LEU A 143 10.42 -3.36 8.68
CA LEU A 143 11.77 -3.81 9.02
C LEU A 143 11.76 -5.15 9.78
N PRO A 144 12.79 -6.01 9.61
CA PRO A 144 13.83 -5.90 8.59
C PRO A 144 13.30 -6.16 7.17
N THR A 145 13.95 -5.57 6.18
CA THR A 145 13.65 -5.82 4.77
C THR A 145 14.79 -6.56 4.08
N THR A 146 14.44 -7.63 3.37
CA THR A 146 15.38 -8.44 2.59
C THR A 146 14.84 -8.63 1.19
N ASN A 147 15.74 -8.83 0.24
CA ASN A 147 15.36 -9.25 -1.11
C ASN A 147 14.61 -10.57 -1.06
N THR A 148 13.75 -10.79 -2.04
CA THR A 148 13.04 -12.06 -2.17
C THR A 148 14.01 -13.19 -2.47
N ASN A 149 14.06 -14.19 -1.59
CA ASN A 149 14.89 -15.38 -1.75
C ASN A 149 14.28 -16.39 -2.75
N ASN A 150 15.04 -17.40 -3.13
CA ASN A 150 14.62 -18.38 -4.15
C ASN A 150 13.32 -19.12 -3.79
N ASN A 151 13.15 -19.52 -2.53
CA ASN A 151 11.93 -20.19 -2.07
C ASN A 151 10.70 -19.28 -2.17
N GLN A 152 10.84 -18.02 -1.73
CA GLN A 152 9.79 -17.02 -1.86
C GLN A 152 9.44 -16.74 -3.34
N ARG A 153 10.44 -16.68 -4.23
CA ARG A 153 10.22 -16.50 -5.68
C ARG A 153 9.42 -17.65 -6.28
N GLN A 154 9.74 -18.90 -5.91
CA GLN A 154 9.01 -20.09 -6.36
C GLN A 154 7.55 -20.06 -5.88
N ILE A 155 7.31 -19.68 -4.62
CA ILE A 155 5.95 -19.53 -4.09
C ILE A 155 5.20 -18.45 -4.88
N ILE A 156 5.81 -17.27 -5.07
CA ILE A 156 5.19 -16.17 -5.82
C ILE A 156 4.87 -16.58 -7.26
N SER A 157 5.77 -17.29 -7.97
CA SER A 157 5.49 -17.72 -9.34
C SER A 157 4.28 -18.67 -9.41
N ILE A 158 4.15 -19.58 -8.44
CA ILE A 158 2.99 -20.48 -8.34
C ILE A 158 1.69 -19.69 -8.07
N LEU A 159 1.75 -18.65 -7.23
CA LEU A 159 0.57 -17.82 -6.93
C LEU A 159 0.02 -17.09 -8.16
N PHE A 160 0.90 -16.69 -9.09
CA PHE A 160 0.51 -15.98 -10.32
C PHE A 160 0.20 -16.91 -11.49
N ALA A 161 0.71 -18.14 -11.50
CA ALA A 161 0.31 -19.14 -12.49
C ALA A 161 -1.15 -19.61 -12.31
N ASN A 162 -1.74 -19.37 -11.13
CA ASN A 162 -3.09 -19.80 -10.74
C ASN A 162 -4.09 -18.64 -10.58
N GLN A 163 -3.77 -17.45 -11.12
CA GLN A 163 -4.67 -16.29 -11.23
C GLN A 163 -5.10 -16.12 -12.69
#